data_AF-A0A9P6MUJ9-F1
#
_entry.id   AF-A0A9P6MUJ9-F1
#
_cell.length_a   1.000
_cell.length_b   1.000
_cell.length_c   1.000
_cell.angle_alpha   90.00
_cell.angle_beta   90.00
_cell.angle_gamma   90.00
#
_symmetry.space_group_name_H-M   'P 1'
#
loop_
_entity.id
_entity.type
_entity.pdbx_description
1 polymer ?
#
loop_
_entity_poly.entity_id
_entity_poly.type
_entity_poly.pdbx_seq_one_letter_code
_entity_poly.pdbx_strand_id
1 'polypeptide(L)'
;MVNEQAYSLAVEKLLNIEVPLRAKYIRTMFAEITRVMNHCMSVMSHIMDVGALTPFLWMFEEREKLIEFYERVSGARMHAAYVRPGGVSLDIPRGLLEDIHIWAQQFGQRMDEAEELITANRIWKGRTVDVGRVTAKEALDWGFSGVMLRGSGVNWDLRKTQPYDAYDLVDFDVPVGTKGDCYDRYLCRMEEMRQSLRVHLVSDGSNRPYRCKIRAPGFAHLAGLDFMAKGHFIPDVVTMIGTMDIVFGEVDR
;
A
#
# COMPACT_ATOMS: atom_id res chain seq x y z
N MET A 1 -0.39 -1.36 -9.96
CA MET A 1 -0.64 -2.68 -10.58
C MET A 1 -1.25 -3.74 -9.63
N VAL A 2 -1.21 -3.60 -8.29
CA VAL A 2 -1.66 -4.65 -7.34
C VAL A 2 -3.09 -5.19 -7.59
N ASN A 3 -4.05 -4.41 -8.09
CA ASN A 3 -5.39 -4.94 -8.41
C ASN A 3 -5.39 -5.85 -9.65
N GLU A 4 -4.56 -5.55 -10.65
CA GLU A 4 -4.30 -6.42 -11.80
C GLU A 4 -3.56 -7.69 -11.36
N GLN A 5 -2.66 -7.57 -10.39
CA GLN A 5 -1.94 -8.68 -9.76
C GLN A 5 -2.88 -9.57 -8.96
N ALA A 6 -3.79 -9.03 -8.14
CA ALA A 6 -4.77 -9.81 -7.38
C ALA A 6 -5.77 -10.53 -8.29
N TYR A 7 -6.21 -9.89 -9.39
CA TYR A 7 -7.01 -10.56 -10.42
C TYR A 7 -6.20 -11.62 -11.17
N SER A 8 -4.96 -11.32 -11.56
CA SER A 8 -4.09 -12.28 -12.25
C SER A 8 -3.79 -13.46 -11.34
N LEU A 9 -3.48 -13.26 -10.06
CA LEU A 9 -3.36 -14.29 -9.02
C LEU A 9 -4.69 -14.98 -8.69
N ALA A 10 -5.85 -14.44 -9.06
CA ALA A 10 -7.12 -15.17 -9.00
C ALA A 10 -7.33 -16.05 -10.25
N VAL A 11 -6.80 -15.66 -11.42
CA VAL A 11 -6.78 -16.43 -12.69
C VAL A 11 -5.47 -17.26 -12.86
N GLU A 12 -4.56 -17.10 -11.91
CA GLU A 12 -3.39 -17.93 -11.62
C GLU A 12 -3.52 -18.62 -10.28
N LYS A 13 -4.65 -18.38 -9.60
CA LYS A 13 -5.37 -19.39 -8.84
C LYS A 13 -6.54 -19.99 -9.64
N LEU A 14 -6.87 -19.53 -10.88
CA LEU A 14 -7.39 -20.08 -12.18
C LEU A 14 -6.78 -21.30 -12.93
N LEU A 15 -5.83 -21.09 -13.85
CA LEU A 15 -5.58 -22.01 -14.97
C LEU A 15 -4.70 -23.31 -14.79
N ASN A 16 -4.25 -23.72 -13.60
CA ASN A 16 -3.12 -24.64 -13.32
C ASN A 16 -1.88 -24.37 -14.21
N ILE A 17 -1.40 -23.13 -14.17
CA ILE A 17 -0.24 -22.57 -14.85
C ILE A 17 0.67 -21.91 -13.80
N GLU A 18 1.90 -22.40 -13.70
CA GLU A 18 2.99 -21.68 -13.05
C GLU A 18 3.44 -20.51 -13.93
N VAL A 19 3.36 -19.29 -13.38
CA VAL A 19 3.85 -18.06 -14.00
C VAL A 19 5.38 -18.07 -13.93
N PRO A 20 6.11 -17.92 -15.05
CA PRO A 20 7.56 -18.10 -15.05
C PRO A 20 8.27 -17.20 -14.04
N LEU A 21 9.16 -17.80 -13.25
CA LEU A 21 10.15 -17.19 -12.35
C LEU A 21 10.36 -15.68 -12.55
N ARG A 22 10.93 -15.24 -13.68
CA ARG A 22 11.18 -13.81 -14.02
C ARG A 22 9.92 -12.93 -13.91
N ALA A 23 8.77 -13.35 -14.42
CA ALA A 23 7.55 -12.53 -14.41
C ALA A 23 7.03 -12.26 -13.00
N LYS A 24 7.25 -13.17 -12.04
CA LYS A 24 6.92 -12.94 -10.62
C LYS A 24 7.83 -11.92 -9.95
N TYR A 25 9.13 -11.87 -10.30
CA TYR A 25 10.03 -10.79 -9.84
C TYR A 25 9.47 -9.44 -10.28
N ILE A 26 9.14 -9.33 -11.57
CA ILE A 26 8.65 -8.11 -12.21
C ILE A 26 7.35 -7.64 -11.52
N ARG A 27 6.44 -8.57 -11.21
CA ARG A 27 5.22 -8.30 -10.46
C ARG A 27 5.49 -7.81 -9.05
N THR A 28 6.32 -8.50 -8.25
CA THR A 28 6.63 -8.05 -6.89
C THR A 28 7.34 -6.69 -6.88
N MET A 29 8.26 -6.45 -7.81
CA MET A 29 8.88 -5.14 -8.01
C MET A 29 7.84 -4.05 -8.30
N PHE A 30 6.96 -4.26 -9.30
CA PHE A 30 5.91 -3.28 -9.61
C PHE A 30 4.78 -3.22 -8.56
N ALA A 31 4.60 -4.26 -7.75
CA ALA A 31 3.66 -4.28 -6.62
C ALA A 31 4.16 -3.42 -5.47
N GLU A 32 5.45 -3.50 -5.11
CA GLU A 32 6.03 -2.61 -4.10
C GLU A 32 6.23 -1.18 -4.63
N ILE A 33 6.51 -0.97 -5.93
CA ILE A 33 6.38 0.36 -6.57
C ILE A 33 4.92 0.87 -6.49
N THR A 34 3.92 -0.01 -6.68
CA THR A 34 2.51 0.36 -6.44
C THR A 34 2.29 0.74 -4.97
N ARG A 35 2.90 0.00 -4.02
CA ARG A 35 2.78 0.26 -2.58
C ARG A 35 3.36 1.62 -2.21
N VAL A 36 4.55 1.96 -2.68
CA VAL A 36 5.13 3.31 -2.49
C VAL A 36 4.20 4.36 -3.09
N MET A 37 3.80 4.23 -4.36
CA MET A 37 2.87 5.19 -4.98
C MET A 37 1.54 5.34 -4.22
N ASN A 38 1.01 4.26 -3.65
CA ASN A 38 -0.23 4.30 -2.87
C ASN A 38 -0.01 4.91 -1.49
N HIS A 39 1.05 4.55 -0.76
CA HIS A 39 1.36 5.13 0.55
C HIS A 39 1.74 6.60 0.44
N CYS A 40 2.47 7.02 -0.61
CA CYS A 40 2.67 8.43 -0.93
C CYS A 40 1.33 9.16 -1.13
N MET A 41 0.38 8.60 -1.88
CA MET A 41 -0.95 9.19 -2.05
C MET A 41 -1.70 9.27 -0.70
N SER A 42 -1.82 8.12 -0.02
CA SER A 42 -2.54 7.91 1.24
C SER A 42 -2.09 8.88 2.34
N VAL A 43 -0.78 8.88 2.60
CA VAL A 43 -0.18 9.66 3.68
C VAL A 43 -0.27 11.15 3.34
N MET A 44 0.02 11.54 2.10
CA MET A 44 0.07 12.96 1.73
C MET A 44 -1.31 13.61 1.57
N SER A 45 -2.33 12.88 1.11
CA SER A 45 -3.72 13.36 1.17
C SER A 45 -4.17 13.57 2.61
N HIS A 46 -3.92 12.60 3.51
CA HIS A 46 -4.23 12.78 4.93
C HIS A 46 -3.48 13.97 5.58
N ILE A 47 -2.23 14.22 5.19
CA ILE A 47 -1.46 15.40 5.63
C ILE A 47 -2.09 16.71 5.10
N MET A 48 -2.55 16.73 3.84
CA MET A 48 -3.28 17.87 3.25
C MET A 48 -4.60 18.12 3.98
N ASP A 49 -5.39 17.07 4.25
CA ASP A 49 -6.70 17.16 4.91
C ASP A 49 -6.60 17.68 6.36
N VAL A 50 -5.45 17.48 7.01
CA VAL A 50 -5.12 18.08 8.32
C VAL A 50 -4.64 19.54 8.19
N GLY A 51 -4.13 19.94 7.01
CA GLY A 51 -3.83 21.32 6.64
C GLY A 51 -2.41 21.61 6.14
N ALA A 52 -1.55 20.60 5.93
CA ALA A 52 -0.16 20.79 5.51
C ALA A 52 0.05 20.48 4.02
N LEU A 53 0.41 21.52 3.24
CA LEU A 53 0.44 21.45 1.77
C LEU A 53 1.81 21.11 1.16
N THR A 54 2.92 21.45 1.82
CA THR A 54 4.27 21.28 1.25
C THR A 54 4.72 19.83 1.04
N PRO A 55 4.51 18.87 1.97
CA PRO A 55 4.98 17.50 1.78
C PRO A 55 4.28 16.80 0.61
N PHE A 56 3.00 17.13 0.39
CA PHE A 56 2.21 16.62 -0.73
C PHE A 56 2.83 16.99 -2.08
N LEU A 57 3.26 18.24 -2.27
CA LEU A 57 3.88 18.67 -3.52
C LEU A 57 5.21 17.96 -3.78
N TRP A 58 6.03 17.78 -2.75
CA TRP A 58 7.33 17.07 -2.86
C TRP A 58 7.15 15.60 -3.21
N MET A 59 6.20 14.91 -2.57
CA MET A 59 5.93 13.50 -2.84
C MET A 59 5.17 13.27 -4.15
N PHE A 60 4.49 14.29 -4.69
CA PHE A 60 3.95 14.23 -6.04
C PHE A 60 5.05 14.33 -7.13
N GLU A 61 6.19 14.99 -6.87
CA GLU A 61 7.38 14.91 -7.74
C GLU A 61 7.88 13.45 -7.85
N GLU A 62 8.04 12.77 -6.71
CA GLU A 62 8.46 11.36 -6.67
C GLU A 62 7.41 10.42 -7.30
N ARG A 63 6.13 10.70 -7.06
CA ARG A 63 5.04 9.93 -7.66
C ARG A 63 4.99 10.05 -9.18
N GLU A 64 5.36 11.20 -9.74
CA GLU A 64 5.41 11.40 -11.20
C GLU A 64 6.58 10.62 -11.83
N LYS A 65 7.73 10.50 -11.14
CA LYS A 65 8.85 9.62 -11.56
C LYS A 65 8.42 8.15 -11.62
N LEU A 66 7.67 7.68 -10.61
CA LEU A 66 7.09 6.33 -10.62
C LEU A 66 6.05 6.11 -11.73
N ILE A 67 5.35 7.18 -12.15
CA ILE A 67 4.43 7.17 -13.29
C ILE A 67 5.19 7.08 -14.62
N GLU A 68 6.36 7.71 -14.77
CA GLU A 68 7.23 7.51 -15.94
C GLU A 68 7.65 6.04 -16.09
N PHE A 69 7.97 5.36 -14.98
CA PHE A 69 8.27 3.92 -15.00
C PHE A 69 7.07 3.06 -15.46
N TYR A 70 5.84 3.44 -15.11
CA TYR A 70 4.63 2.78 -15.63
C TYR A 70 4.43 3.04 -17.13
N GLU A 71 4.63 4.29 -17.55
CA GLU A 71 4.48 4.73 -18.94
C GLU A 71 5.48 4.03 -19.86
N ARG A 72 6.75 3.91 -19.45
CA ARG A 72 7.80 3.19 -20.20
C ARG A 72 7.57 1.68 -20.31
N VAL A 73 6.78 1.08 -19.41
CA VAL A 73 6.54 -0.37 -19.33
C VAL A 73 5.24 -0.80 -20.02
N SER A 74 4.23 0.07 -20.02
CA SER A 74 2.89 -0.25 -20.51
C SER A 74 2.34 0.69 -21.60
N GLY A 75 3.02 1.81 -21.85
CA GLY A 75 2.50 2.89 -22.68
C GLY A 75 1.40 3.73 -22.01
N ALA A 76 1.12 3.51 -20.72
CA ALA A 76 0.04 4.18 -20.00
C ALA A 76 0.46 4.60 -18.58
N ARG A 77 0.09 5.83 -18.20
CA ARG A 77 0.55 6.50 -16.97
C ARG A 77 -0.04 5.94 -15.67
N MET A 78 -1.23 5.33 -15.73
CA MET A 78 -1.99 4.88 -14.54
C MET A 78 -2.66 3.52 -14.75
N HIS A 79 -3.50 3.39 -15.78
CA HIS A 79 -4.19 2.14 -16.13
C HIS A 79 -3.33 1.30 -17.08
N ALA A 80 -2.35 0.61 -16.50
CA ALA A 80 -1.31 -0.09 -17.24
C ALA A 80 -1.80 -1.34 -18.00
N ALA A 81 -2.76 -2.10 -17.43
CA ALA A 81 -3.20 -3.40 -17.96
C ALA A 81 -2.00 -4.33 -18.27
N TYR A 82 -0.97 -4.28 -17.43
CA TYR A 82 0.35 -4.83 -17.66
C TYR A 82 0.53 -6.18 -16.97
N VAL A 83 0.02 -6.32 -15.75
CA VAL A 83 -0.03 -7.63 -15.07
C VAL A 83 -1.25 -8.37 -15.59
N ARG A 84 -1.03 -9.55 -16.18
CA ARG A 84 -2.06 -10.34 -16.85
C ARG A 84 -2.00 -11.81 -16.41
N PRO A 85 -3.12 -12.55 -16.48
CA PRO A 85 -3.10 -14.00 -16.31
C PRO A 85 -2.11 -14.67 -17.28
N GLY A 86 -1.12 -15.40 -16.75
CA GLY A 86 0.05 -15.92 -17.46
C GLY A 86 1.36 -15.16 -17.16
N GLY A 87 1.33 -14.02 -16.48
CA GLY A 87 2.54 -13.26 -16.08
C GLY A 87 2.43 -11.75 -16.29
N VAL A 88 3.19 -11.24 -17.26
CA VAL A 88 3.27 -9.80 -17.62
C VAL A 88 3.12 -9.62 -19.13
N SER A 89 2.56 -8.50 -19.56
CA SER A 89 2.20 -8.30 -20.97
C SER A 89 3.40 -8.07 -21.91
N LEU A 90 4.50 -7.55 -21.38
CA LEU A 90 5.77 -7.27 -22.09
C LEU A 90 6.93 -7.44 -21.09
N ASP A 91 8.14 -7.71 -21.57
CA ASP A 91 9.34 -7.66 -20.71
C ASP A 91 9.80 -6.20 -20.48
N ILE A 92 10.62 -5.98 -19.45
CA ILE A 92 11.13 -4.65 -19.06
C ILE A 92 11.99 -4.05 -20.18
N PRO A 93 11.80 -2.76 -20.55
CA PRO A 93 12.68 -2.06 -21.48
C PRO A 93 14.10 -1.87 -20.88
N ARG A 94 15.11 -1.88 -21.75
CA ARG A 94 16.52 -1.70 -21.35
C ARG A 94 16.73 -0.35 -20.63
N GLY A 95 17.65 -0.33 -19.67
CA GLY A 95 17.94 0.85 -18.82
C GLY A 95 17.03 1.00 -17.59
N LEU A 96 15.77 0.57 -17.64
CA LEU A 96 14.79 0.88 -16.58
C LEU A 96 15.20 0.39 -15.17
N LEU A 97 15.92 -0.74 -15.07
CA LEU A 97 16.41 -1.25 -13.78
C LEU A 97 17.49 -0.34 -13.16
N GLU A 98 18.28 0.34 -13.98
CA GLU A 98 19.28 1.32 -13.54
C GLU A 98 18.57 2.61 -13.08
N ASP A 99 17.56 3.07 -13.83
CA ASP A 99 16.74 4.24 -13.49
C ASP A 99 15.97 4.04 -12.17
N ILE A 100 15.36 2.86 -11.97
CA ILE A 100 14.68 2.49 -10.72
C ILE A 100 15.68 2.46 -9.55
N HIS A 101 16.91 1.98 -9.78
CA HIS A 101 17.93 1.94 -8.73
C HIS A 101 18.41 3.35 -8.34
N ILE A 102 18.63 4.23 -9.33
CA ILE A 102 19.00 5.65 -9.10
C ILE A 102 17.87 6.36 -8.32
N TRP A 103 16.62 6.14 -8.70
CA TRP A 103 15.46 6.67 -7.98
C TRP A 103 15.41 6.16 -6.53
N ALA A 104 15.57 4.85 -6.31
CA ALA A 104 15.50 4.25 -4.97
C ALA A 104 16.58 4.79 -4.01
N GLN A 105 17.77 5.14 -4.52
CA GLN A 105 18.82 5.81 -3.72
C GLN A 105 18.40 7.22 -3.26
N GLN A 106 17.69 7.97 -4.11
CA GLN A 106 17.26 9.35 -3.84
C GLN A 106 15.99 9.41 -2.98
N PHE A 107 15.05 8.49 -3.21
CA PHE A 107 13.75 8.49 -2.56
C PHE A 107 13.83 8.33 -1.03
N GLY A 108 14.81 7.59 -0.52
CA GLY A 108 15.06 7.50 0.92
C GLY A 108 15.26 8.88 1.57
N GLN A 109 16.10 9.72 0.98
CA GLN A 109 16.37 11.07 1.49
C GLN A 109 15.11 11.96 1.44
N ARG A 110 14.36 11.94 0.32
CA ARG A 110 13.11 12.71 0.18
C ARG A 110 12.03 12.27 1.18
N MET A 111 11.99 11.00 1.53
CA MET A 111 11.07 10.46 2.53
C MET A 111 11.50 10.84 3.96
N ASP A 112 12.81 10.88 4.26
CA ASP A 112 13.31 11.36 5.55
C ASP A 112 13.06 12.89 5.72
N GLU A 113 13.24 13.70 4.67
CA GLU A 113 12.86 15.14 4.63
C GLU A 113 11.36 15.34 4.93
N ALA A 114 10.50 14.50 4.34
CA ALA A 114 9.06 14.54 4.60
C ALA A 114 8.70 14.04 6.01
N GLU A 115 9.51 13.16 6.60
CA GLU A 115 9.29 12.68 7.96
C GLU A 115 9.67 13.74 9.02
N GLU A 116 10.79 14.44 8.84
CA GLU A 116 11.26 15.48 9.78
C GLU A 116 10.20 16.55 10.05
N LEU A 117 9.50 17.03 9.01
CA LEU A 117 8.44 18.03 9.10
C LEU A 117 7.17 17.55 9.86
N ILE A 118 6.99 16.24 10.05
CA ILE A 118 5.69 15.63 10.38
C ILE A 118 5.76 14.73 11.61
N THR A 119 6.63 13.71 11.64
CA THR A 119 6.74 12.77 12.77
C THR A 119 7.06 13.48 14.08
N ALA A 120 7.85 14.55 14.06
CA ALA A 120 8.18 15.36 15.24
C ALA A 120 7.11 16.41 15.61
N ASN A 121 6.22 16.77 14.67
CA ASN A 121 5.41 17.98 14.74
C ASN A 121 4.30 17.89 15.82
N ARG A 122 4.27 18.88 16.72
CA ARG A 122 3.28 18.97 17.81
C ARG A 122 1.83 19.09 17.30
N ILE A 123 1.61 19.78 16.19
CA ILE A 123 0.27 19.95 15.58
C ILE A 123 -0.21 18.62 15.02
N TRP A 124 0.67 17.89 14.32
CA TRP A 124 0.38 16.55 13.78
C TRP A 124 0.01 15.57 14.89
N LYS A 125 0.85 15.47 15.93
CA LYS A 125 0.58 14.61 17.10
C LYS A 125 -0.74 14.97 17.77
N GLY A 126 -1.02 16.26 17.97
CA GLY A 126 -2.27 16.76 18.55
C GLY A 126 -3.54 16.54 17.72
N ARG A 127 -3.44 15.96 16.51
CA ARG A 127 -4.58 15.61 15.64
C ARG A 127 -4.62 14.13 15.23
N THR A 128 -3.66 13.32 15.69
CA THR A 128 -3.50 11.91 15.28
C THR A 128 -3.26 10.94 16.45
N VAL A 129 -2.64 11.39 17.54
CA VAL A 129 -2.44 10.57 18.75
C VAL A 129 -3.75 10.44 19.50
N ASP A 130 -4.08 9.22 19.96
CA ASP A 130 -5.32 8.85 20.64
C ASP A 130 -6.63 9.14 19.85
N VAL A 131 -6.55 9.51 18.56
CA VAL A 131 -7.69 9.67 17.65
C VAL A 131 -8.02 8.35 16.95
N GLY A 132 -9.31 8.03 16.84
CA GLY A 132 -9.82 6.90 16.05
C GLY A 132 -9.28 5.55 16.51
N ARG A 133 -9.11 5.38 17.82
CA ARG A 133 -8.44 4.24 18.45
C ARG A 133 -9.28 2.95 18.32
N VAL A 134 -8.64 1.85 17.91
CA VAL A 134 -9.30 0.54 17.71
C VAL A 134 -8.50 -0.56 18.38
N THR A 135 -9.14 -1.43 19.18
CA THR A 135 -8.47 -2.58 19.80
C THR A 135 -8.33 -3.76 18.82
N ALA A 136 -7.38 -4.66 19.10
CA ALA A 136 -7.15 -5.88 18.32
C ALA A 136 -8.40 -6.76 18.13
N LYS A 137 -9.35 -6.77 19.09
CA LYS A 137 -10.59 -7.55 18.98
C LYS A 137 -11.56 -6.88 18.02
N GLU A 138 -11.87 -5.61 18.25
CA GLU A 138 -12.77 -4.82 17.39
C GLU A 138 -12.28 -4.80 15.93
N ALA A 139 -10.96 -4.70 15.70
CA ALA A 139 -10.39 -4.77 14.36
C ALA A 139 -10.68 -6.12 13.65
N LEU A 140 -10.72 -7.23 14.39
CA LEU A 140 -11.07 -8.55 13.85
C LEU A 140 -12.59 -8.70 13.68
N ASP A 141 -13.38 -8.23 14.64
CA ASP A 141 -14.85 -8.31 14.63
C ASP A 141 -15.47 -7.47 13.49
N TRP A 142 -14.95 -6.26 13.25
CA TRP A 142 -15.29 -5.44 12.07
C TRP A 142 -14.64 -5.94 10.77
N GLY A 143 -13.77 -6.95 10.83
CA GLY A 143 -13.12 -7.54 9.67
C GLY A 143 -12.17 -6.58 8.94
N PHE A 144 -11.51 -5.68 9.67
CA PHE A 144 -10.47 -4.79 9.12
C PHE A 144 -9.24 -5.58 8.65
N SER A 145 -8.54 -5.05 7.65
CA SER A 145 -7.33 -5.64 7.09
C SER A 145 -6.20 -4.62 6.90
N GLY A 146 -4.97 -5.11 6.76
CA GLY A 146 -3.79 -4.30 6.47
C GLY A 146 -3.39 -3.37 7.62
N VAL A 147 -3.02 -2.13 7.30
CA VAL A 147 -2.52 -1.12 8.26
C VAL A 147 -3.49 -0.88 9.43
N MET A 148 -4.80 -0.92 9.19
CA MET A 148 -5.82 -0.76 10.24
C MET A 148 -5.70 -1.81 11.35
N LEU A 149 -5.40 -3.06 10.97
CA LEU A 149 -5.27 -4.21 11.87
C LEU A 149 -3.85 -4.31 12.46
N ARG A 150 -2.81 -3.98 11.68
CA ARG A 150 -1.42 -3.89 12.17
C ARG A 150 -1.23 -2.76 13.19
N GLY A 151 -1.84 -1.60 12.97
CA GLY A 151 -1.82 -0.47 13.91
C GLY A 151 -2.42 -0.82 15.28
N SER A 152 -3.42 -1.70 15.30
CA SER A 152 -4.08 -2.24 16.51
C SER A 152 -3.31 -3.37 17.21
N GLY A 153 -2.04 -3.61 16.85
CA GLY A 153 -1.16 -4.57 17.53
C GLY A 153 -1.26 -6.02 17.03
N VAL A 154 -2.02 -6.29 15.97
CA VAL A 154 -2.13 -7.65 15.41
C VAL A 154 -1.07 -7.83 14.30
N ASN A 155 -0.06 -8.65 14.57
CA ASN A 155 0.95 -8.99 13.57
C ASN A 155 0.37 -9.92 12.50
N TRP A 156 -0.12 -9.33 11.40
CA TRP A 156 -0.65 -10.04 10.25
C TRP A 156 -0.30 -9.33 8.94
N ASP A 157 0.40 -10.04 8.06
CA ASP A 157 0.55 -9.66 6.65
C ASP A 157 0.42 -10.92 5.79
N LEU A 158 -0.35 -10.82 4.70
CA LEU A 158 -0.54 -11.93 3.75
C LEU A 158 0.80 -12.30 3.12
N ARG A 159 1.67 -11.33 2.83
CA ARG A 159 3.00 -11.55 2.23
C ARG A 159 3.94 -12.44 3.06
N LYS A 160 3.70 -12.62 4.36
CA LYS A 160 4.48 -13.52 5.24
C LYS A 160 3.67 -14.74 5.73
N THR A 161 2.34 -14.66 5.79
CA THR A 161 1.47 -15.74 6.32
C THR A 161 0.89 -16.65 5.23
N GLN A 162 0.62 -16.09 4.04
CA GLN A 162 0.15 -16.77 2.84
C GLN A 162 0.87 -16.16 1.62
N PRO A 163 2.19 -16.37 1.53
CA PRO A 163 3.04 -15.72 0.54
C PRO A 163 2.62 -16.07 -0.89
N TYR A 164 2.92 -15.15 -1.81
CA TYR A 164 2.48 -15.18 -3.20
C TYR A 164 3.50 -14.45 -4.09
N ASP A 165 3.36 -14.56 -5.42
CA ASP A 165 4.32 -14.08 -6.43
C ASP A 165 5.78 -14.32 -6.05
N ALA A 166 6.47 -13.38 -5.40
CA ALA A 166 7.86 -13.54 -5.00
C ALA A 166 8.17 -13.24 -3.52
N TYR A 167 7.18 -13.14 -2.62
CA TYR A 167 7.43 -12.65 -1.25
C TYR A 167 8.11 -13.66 -0.30
N ASP A 168 8.26 -14.92 -0.70
CA ASP A 168 8.99 -15.96 0.06
C ASP A 168 10.50 -15.77 0.06
N LEU A 169 11.08 -15.35 -1.07
CA LEU A 169 12.52 -15.36 -1.31
C LEU A 169 13.11 -13.94 -1.15
N VAL A 170 12.45 -13.13 -0.30
CA VAL A 170 12.74 -11.72 -0.07
C VAL A 170 12.61 -11.35 1.40
N ASP A 171 13.69 -10.80 1.96
CA ASP A 171 13.74 -10.36 3.35
C ASP A 171 13.18 -8.96 3.55
N PHE A 172 12.19 -8.87 4.43
CA PHE A 172 11.58 -7.63 4.90
C PHE A 172 10.89 -7.86 6.22
N ASP A 173 10.82 -6.79 7.00
CA ASP A 173 10.13 -6.74 8.28
C ASP A 173 8.73 -6.13 8.11
N VAL A 174 7.83 -6.38 9.06
CA VAL A 174 6.45 -5.89 9.02
C VAL A 174 6.22 -4.97 10.22
N PRO A 175 5.92 -3.68 10.03
CA PRO A 175 5.65 -2.77 11.14
C PRO A 175 4.31 -3.09 11.80
N VAL A 176 4.27 -3.02 13.12
CA VAL A 176 3.08 -3.28 13.95
C VAL A 176 2.96 -2.16 14.98
N GLY A 177 1.77 -1.57 15.10
CA GLY A 177 1.48 -0.53 16.09
C GLY A 177 1.23 -1.09 17.48
N THR A 178 0.98 -0.21 18.45
CA THR A 178 0.82 -0.58 19.88
C THR A 178 -0.45 -0.04 20.52
N LYS A 179 -0.93 1.12 20.06
CA LYS A 179 -2.10 1.82 20.62
C LYS A 179 -3.38 1.60 19.83
N GLY A 180 -3.27 1.36 18.52
CA GLY A 180 -4.40 1.32 17.59
C GLY A 180 -4.90 2.69 17.11
N ASP A 181 -4.13 3.77 17.31
CA ASP A 181 -4.51 5.14 16.94
C ASP A 181 -4.10 5.55 15.52
N CYS A 182 -4.51 6.76 15.09
CA CYS A 182 -4.20 7.29 13.77
C CYS A 182 -2.70 7.56 13.55
N TYR A 183 -1.92 7.81 14.62
CA TYR A 183 -0.48 8.06 14.55
C TYR A 183 0.33 6.76 14.32
N ASP A 184 0.02 5.68 15.04
CA ASP A 184 0.64 4.36 14.80
C ASP A 184 0.40 3.88 13.36
N ARG A 185 -0.80 4.13 12.79
CA ARG A 185 -1.12 3.82 11.39
C ARG A 185 -0.38 4.69 10.37
N TYR A 186 0.03 5.89 10.75
CA TYR A 186 0.89 6.75 9.93
C TYR A 186 2.33 6.20 9.93
N LEU A 187 2.88 5.89 11.10
CA LEU A 187 4.22 5.28 11.23
C LEU A 187 4.32 3.94 10.50
N CYS A 188 3.28 3.09 10.58
CA CYS A 188 3.22 1.84 9.82
C CYS A 188 3.29 2.06 8.29
N ARG A 189 2.71 3.14 7.75
CA ARG A 189 2.81 3.46 6.31
C ARG A 189 4.19 3.98 5.92
N MET A 190 4.80 4.84 6.75
CA MET A 190 6.18 5.31 6.54
C MET A 190 7.17 4.13 6.53
N GLU A 191 7.06 3.22 7.50
CA GLU A 191 7.91 2.03 7.55
C GLU A 191 7.58 1.00 6.45
N GLU A 192 6.31 0.85 6.05
CA GLU A 192 6.00 0.03 4.85
C GLU A 192 6.61 0.62 3.56
N MET A 193 6.82 1.92 3.44
CA MET A 193 7.58 2.51 2.33
C MET A 193 9.07 2.18 2.43
N ARG A 194 9.70 2.28 3.61
CA ARG A 194 11.09 1.83 3.84
C ARG A 194 11.28 0.36 3.46
N GLN A 195 10.40 -0.52 3.93
CA GLN A 195 10.46 -1.94 3.60
C GLN A 195 10.12 -2.23 2.13
N SER A 196 9.32 -1.41 1.44
CA SER A 196 9.07 -1.55 -0.01
C SER A 196 10.37 -1.47 -0.84
N LEU A 197 11.28 -0.55 -0.47
CA LEU A 197 12.57 -0.33 -1.15
C LEU A 197 13.53 -1.52 -1.02
N ARG A 198 13.29 -2.41 -0.05
CA ARG A 198 14.11 -3.58 0.27
C ARG A 198 13.68 -4.84 -0.49
N VAL A 199 12.50 -4.84 -1.14
CA VAL A 199 11.74 -6.08 -1.46
C VAL A 199 11.75 -6.45 -2.95
N HIS A 200 12.77 -7.17 -3.43
CA HIS A 200 12.83 -7.70 -4.81
C HIS A 200 13.25 -9.20 -4.87
N LEU A 201 12.72 -9.95 -5.87
CA LEU A 201 13.12 -11.28 -6.46
C LEU A 201 12.39 -12.63 -6.03
N VAL A 202 12.08 -13.56 -6.98
CA VAL A 202 11.78 -15.07 -6.90
C VAL A 202 10.51 -15.65 -6.15
N SER A 203 9.59 -16.61 -6.55
CA SER A 203 9.22 -17.51 -7.72
C SER A 203 7.83 -18.27 -7.55
N ASP A 204 7.32 -18.95 -8.60
CA ASP A 204 6.11 -19.78 -9.03
C ASP A 204 5.20 -20.51 -7.94
N GLY A 205 3.91 -20.97 -8.04
CA GLY A 205 2.70 -20.87 -8.92
C GLY A 205 1.47 -21.81 -8.52
N SER A 206 0.53 -22.20 -9.44
CA SER A 206 -0.60 -23.22 -9.35
C SER A 206 -2.10 -22.85 -8.96
N ASN A 207 -3.15 -23.49 -9.57
CA ASN A 207 -4.48 -22.83 -9.84
C ASN A 207 -5.81 -23.69 -10.21
N ARG A 208 -7.04 -23.51 -9.58
CA ARG A 208 -8.42 -23.16 -10.20
C ARG A 208 -9.64 -22.80 -9.23
N PRO A 209 -10.25 -21.55 -9.14
CA PRO A 209 -11.67 -21.41 -8.69
C PRO A 209 -12.66 -20.53 -9.53
N TYR A 210 -13.89 -21.05 -9.66
CA TYR A 210 -14.99 -20.73 -10.60
C TYR A 210 -15.67 -19.33 -10.60
N ARG A 211 -15.47 -18.44 -9.60
CA ARG A 211 -16.18 -17.15 -9.51
C ARG A 211 -15.37 -16.09 -8.76
N CYS A 212 -15.23 -14.90 -9.35
CA CYS A 212 -14.53 -13.77 -8.71
C CYS A 212 -15.53 -12.83 -8.01
N LYS A 213 -15.34 -12.59 -6.71
CA LYS A 213 -15.85 -11.41 -5.99
C LYS A 213 -14.65 -10.70 -5.39
N ILE A 214 -14.47 -9.43 -5.73
CA ILE A 214 -13.45 -8.58 -5.09
C ILE A 214 -13.98 -8.20 -3.71
N ARG A 215 -13.14 -8.31 -2.66
CA ARG A 215 -13.40 -7.71 -1.34
C ARG A 215 -12.48 -6.51 -1.20
N ALA A 216 -13.02 -5.32 -1.44
CA ALA A 216 -12.32 -4.07 -1.18
C ALA A 216 -12.02 -3.94 0.34
N PRO A 217 -10.79 -3.60 0.76
CA PRO A 217 -10.50 -3.28 2.15
C PRO A 217 -11.27 -2.05 2.63
N GLY A 218 -11.34 -0.99 1.80
CA GLY A 218 -11.97 0.28 2.13
C GLY A 218 -13.47 0.16 2.42
N PHE A 219 -14.16 -0.82 1.85
CA PHE A 219 -15.58 -1.10 2.18
C PHE A 219 -15.74 -1.55 3.63
N ALA A 220 -14.87 -2.44 4.12
CA ALA A 220 -14.90 -2.88 5.52
C ALA A 220 -14.44 -1.77 6.47
N HIS A 221 -13.43 -0.99 6.08
CA HIS A 221 -12.97 0.16 6.87
C HIS A 221 -14.06 1.24 7.01
N LEU A 222 -14.70 1.63 5.90
CA LEU A 222 -15.79 2.63 5.90
C LEU A 222 -17.00 2.17 6.72
N ALA A 223 -17.36 0.89 6.68
CA ALA A 223 -18.42 0.33 7.51
C ALA A 223 -18.14 0.49 9.02
N GLY A 224 -16.87 0.46 9.43
CA GLY A 224 -16.43 0.71 10.81
C GLY A 224 -16.24 2.19 11.17
N LEU A 225 -16.44 3.14 10.24
CA LEU A 225 -16.24 4.57 10.51
C LEU A 225 -17.22 5.12 11.55
N ASP A 226 -18.49 4.69 11.54
CA ASP A 226 -19.48 5.05 12.57
C ASP A 226 -19.11 4.50 13.96
N PHE A 227 -18.43 3.36 14.05
CA PHE A 227 -17.87 2.87 15.31
C PHE A 227 -16.72 3.76 15.78
N MET A 228 -15.74 4.01 14.91
CA MET A 228 -14.56 4.82 15.24
C MET A 228 -14.86 6.29 15.54
N ALA A 229 -15.88 6.89 14.91
CA ALA A 229 -16.20 8.30 15.05
C ALA A 229 -16.94 8.66 16.36
N LYS A 230 -17.41 7.68 17.14
CA LYS A 230 -18.19 7.94 18.35
C LYS A 230 -17.33 8.50 19.47
N GLY A 231 -17.72 9.68 19.96
CA GLY A 231 -17.00 10.42 21.01
C GLY A 231 -15.93 11.38 20.49
N HIS A 232 -15.70 11.45 19.18
CA HIS A 232 -14.75 12.36 18.55
C HIS A 232 -15.44 13.62 17.96
N PHE A 233 -14.65 14.65 17.65
CA PHE A 233 -15.15 15.89 17.05
C PHE A 233 -15.14 15.80 15.51
N ILE A 234 -15.92 16.66 14.84
CA ILE A 234 -15.98 16.73 13.36
C ILE A 234 -14.58 16.84 12.70
N PRO A 235 -13.62 17.65 13.22
CA PRO A 235 -12.26 17.71 12.65
C PRO A 235 -11.44 16.43 12.81
N ASP A 236 -11.85 15.50 13.67
CA ASP A 236 -11.18 14.20 13.87
C ASP A 236 -11.74 13.15 12.91
N VAL A 237 -13.01 13.28 12.49
CA VAL A 237 -13.62 12.42 11.45
C VAL A 237 -12.85 12.52 10.14
N VAL A 238 -12.35 13.72 9.81
CA VAL A 238 -11.47 13.96 8.65
C VAL A 238 -10.16 13.16 8.76
N THR A 239 -9.50 13.16 9.93
CA THR A 239 -8.24 12.41 10.11
C THR A 239 -8.48 10.90 10.12
N MET A 240 -9.59 10.44 10.71
CA MET A 240 -10.00 9.04 10.65
C MET A 240 -10.21 8.55 9.22
N ILE A 241 -10.94 9.30 8.39
CA ILE A 241 -11.12 8.99 6.95
C ILE A 241 -9.76 8.92 6.23
N GLY A 242 -8.88 9.91 6.44
CA GLY A 242 -7.53 9.90 5.88
C GLY A 242 -6.71 8.66 6.28
N THR A 243 -6.78 8.22 7.55
CA THR A 243 -6.06 7.01 8.00
C THR A 243 -6.62 5.68 7.49
N MET A 244 -7.83 5.67 6.91
CA MET A 244 -8.44 4.47 6.32
C MET A 244 -8.01 4.20 4.87
N ASP A 245 -7.44 5.18 4.16
CA ASP A 245 -7.04 5.07 2.74
C ASP A 245 -8.21 4.76 1.77
N ILE A 246 -9.32 5.47 1.93
CA ILE A 246 -10.57 5.17 1.23
C ILE A 246 -10.54 5.69 -0.22
N VAL A 247 -10.49 4.76 -1.18
CA VAL A 247 -10.72 5.05 -2.60
C VAL A 247 -12.13 4.59 -2.99
N PHE A 248 -13.10 5.51 -3.10
CA PHE A 248 -14.52 5.18 -3.37
C PHE A 248 -14.73 4.25 -4.57
N GLY A 249 -13.89 4.37 -5.60
CA GLY A 249 -13.91 3.49 -6.78
C GLY A 249 -13.66 2.00 -6.51
N GLU A 250 -13.21 1.58 -5.32
CA GLU A 250 -13.25 0.18 -4.87
C GLU A 250 -14.40 -0.13 -3.88
N VAL A 251 -14.92 0.87 -3.18
CA VAL A 251 -15.99 0.72 -2.17
C VAL A 251 -17.33 0.41 -2.82
N ASP A 252 -17.63 1.00 -3.98
CA ASP A 252 -18.94 0.91 -4.64
C ASP A 252 -19.17 -0.42 -5.44
N ARG A 253 -18.53 -1.54 -5.05
CA ARG A 253 -18.46 -2.79 -5.85
C ARG A 253 -18.79 -4.10 -5.11
#